data_AF-A0A7J4G1N7-F1
#
_entry.id   AF-A0A7J4G1N7-F1
#
_cell.length_a   1.000
_cell.length_b   1.000
_cell.length_c   1.000
_cell.angle_alpha   90.00
_cell.angle_beta   90.00
_cell.angle_gamma   90.00
#
_symmetry.space_group_name_H-M   'P 1'
#
loop_
_entity.id
_entity.type
_entity.pdbx_description
1 polymer ?
#
loop_
_entity_poly.entity_id
_entity_poly.type
_entity_poly.pdbx_seq_one_letter_code
_entity_poly.pdbx_strand_id
1 'polypeptide(L)'
;MTVNLTFWDSSNSLLMNRTKYFSVNPGTSNTTEFNITIPLEWENEVRVVVELMNLTVSKWTEYLYTYPYVELKYPPDNSYLNSGTDIWFNLTVVSDTDLVNATLWGNFSGTWVENQTIPVTNNTEMGVRLNLSDGTYVWNYLVFDNSSHSNWADYNFTVIIDTTFPFYEMLQNLQTPLR
;
A
#
# COMPACT_ATOMS: atom_id res chain seq x y z
N MET A 1 -34.51 15.78 11.66
CA MET A 1 -33.74 14.86 12.54
C MET A 1 -32.32 14.78 12.02
N THR A 2 -31.35 14.69 12.93
CA THR A 2 -29.93 14.54 12.60
C THR A 2 -29.45 13.19 13.09
N VAL A 3 -28.76 12.44 12.23
CA VAL A 3 -28.06 11.21 12.63
C VAL A 3 -26.58 11.43 12.33
N ASN A 4 -25.76 11.28 13.37
CA ASN A 4 -24.31 11.19 13.23
C ASN A 4 -23.95 9.71 13.08
N LEU A 5 -23.14 9.40 12.08
CA LEU A 5 -22.63 8.08 11.80
C LEU A 5 -21.11 8.15 11.93
N THR A 6 -20.60 7.46 12.94
CA THR A 6 -19.17 7.39 13.24
C THR A 6 -18.72 5.95 13.03
N PHE A 7 -17.62 5.77 12.31
CA PHE A 7 -17.05 4.48 11.95
C PHE A 7 -15.65 4.35 12.53
N TRP A 8 -15.34 3.22 13.13
CA TRP A 8 -14.07 2.92 13.78
C TRP A 8 -13.49 1.63 13.21
N ASP A 9 -12.17 1.48 13.26
CA ASP A 9 -11.49 0.20 13.02
C ASP A 9 -11.49 -0.68 14.28
N SER A 10 -10.97 -1.91 14.16
CA SER A 10 -10.81 -2.84 15.28
C SER A 10 -9.84 -2.36 16.37
N SER A 11 -8.99 -1.38 16.06
CA SER A 11 -8.09 -0.72 17.02
C SER A 11 -8.74 0.47 17.75
N ASN A 12 -10.01 0.78 17.48
CA ASN A 12 -10.72 2.00 17.91
C ASN A 12 -10.12 3.31 17.34
N SER A 13 -9.51 3.28 16.17
CA SER A 13 -9.17 4.49 15.42
C SER A 13 -10.35 4.95 14.58
N LEU A 14 -10.57 6.27 14.53
CA LEU A 14 -11.68 6.85 13.77
C LEU A 14 -11.39 6.74 12.27
N LEU A 15 -12.20 5.95 11.56
CA LEU A 15 -12.11 5.85 10.10
C LEU A 15 -12.86 7.00 9.42
N MET A 16 -14.06 7.32 9.89
CA MET A 16 -14.93 8.30 9.24
C MET A 16 -16.03 8.81 10.17
N ASN A 17 -16.38 10.09 10.02
CA ASN A 17 -17.55 10.70 10.66
C ASN A 17 -18.39 11.41 9.59
N ARG A 18 -19.68 11.06 9.52
CA ARG A 18 -20.66 11.69 8.61
C ARG A 18 -21.94 12.04 9.36
N THR A 19 -22.34 13.29 9.23
CA THR A 19 -23.66 13.75 9.66
C THR A 19 -24.62 13.70 8.47
N LYS A 20 -25.78 13.06 8.64
CA LYS A 20 -26.86 13.10 7.66
C LYS A 20 -28.13 13.69 8.27
N TYR A 21 -28.75 14.58 7.51
CA TYR A 21 -30.02 15.20 7.86
C TYR A 21 -31.17 14.41 7.22
N PHE A 22 -32.15 14.05 8.05
CA PHE A 22 -33.39 13.40 7.63
C PHE A 22 -34.56 14.33 7.97
N SER A 23 -35.38 14.66 6.98
CA SER A 23 -36.69 15.30 7.20
C SER A 23 -37.73 14.19 7.41
N VAL A 24 -38.22 14.04 8.63
CA VAL A 24 -39.30 13.09 8.94
C VAL A 24 -40.57 13.91 9.15
N ASN A 25 -41.64 13.59 8.42
CA ASN A 25 -42.96 14.16 8.70
C ASN A 25 -43.55 13.46 9.93
N PRO A 26 -44.08 14.20 10.92
CA PRO A 26 -44.73 13.57 12.07
C PRO A 26 -45.94 12.74 11.64
N GLY A 27 -46.00 11.46 12.04
CA GLY A 27 -47.16 10.58 11.82
C GLY A 27 -47.04 9.57 10.67
N THR A 28 -45.91 9.52 9.96
CA THR A 28 -45.67 8.50 8.92
C THR A 28 -44.52 7.58 9.33
N SER A 29 -44.75 6.25 9.33
CA SER A 29 -43.70 5.24 9.44
C SER A 29 -42.93 5.14 8.12
N ASN A 30 -42.21 6.20 7.75
CA ASN A 30 -41.39 6.19 6.54
C ASN A 30 -40.05 5.51 6.87
N THR A 31 -39.86 4.31 6.35
CA THR A 31 -38.54 3.69 6.25
C THR A 31 -37.79 4.36 5.09
N THR A 32 -36.81 5.22 5.39
CA THR A 32 -35.88 5.73 4.38
C THR A 32 -34.62 4.87 4.40
N GLU A 33 -34.35 4.14 3.32
CA GLU A 33 -33.09 3.43 3.14
C GLU A 33 -31.98 4.41 2.74
N PHE A 34 -30.78 4.23 3.30
CA PHE A 34 -29.59 5.00 2.93
C PHE A 34 -28.41 4.06 2.75
N ASN A 35 -27.78 4.14 1.57
CA ASN A 35 -26.62 3.33 1.25
C ASN A 35 -25.35 4.07 1.66
N ILE A 36 -24.48 3.38 2.40
CA ILE A 36 -23.15 3.87 2.79
C ILE A 36 -22.14 2.88 2.26
N THR A 37 -21.20 3.37 1.46
CA THR A 37 -20.03 2.60 1.04
C THR A 37 -18.86 3.03 1.90
N ILE A 38 -18.22 2.07 2.55
CA ILE A 38 -17.03 2.28 3.37
C ILE A 38 -15.91 1.43 2.74
N PRO A 39 -14.78 2.02 2.33
CA PRO A 39 -13.60 1.24 2.02
C PRO A 39 -13.07 0.65 3.33
N LEU A 40 -13.04 -0.67 3.44
CA LEU A 40 -12.50 -1.37 4.61
C LEU A 40 -11.18 -2.03 4.25
N GLU A 41 -10.11 -1.71 4.95
CA GLU A 41 -8.93 -2.57 4.98
C GLU A 41 -9.16 -3.76 5.95
N TRP A 42 -8.31 -4.78 5.93
CA TRP A 42 -8.56 -6.06 6.61
C TRP A 42 -8.84 -5.91 8.14
N GLU A 43 -9.70 -6.81 8.67
CA GLU A 43 -10.11 -6.91 10.09
C GLU A 43 -10.76 -5.67 10.73
N ASN A 44 -11.64 -4.97 10.01
CA ASN A 44 -12.40 -3.86 10.60
C ASN A 44 -13.74 -4.29 11.20
N GLU A 45 -13.95 -4.01 12.49
CA GLU A 45 -15.27 -4.12 13.14
C GLU A 45 -16.02 -2.79 12.96
N VAL A 46 -17.00 -2.75 12.05
CA VAL A 46 -17.78 -1.52 11.80
C VAL A 46 -18.78 -1.28 12.92
N ARG A 47 -18.44 -0.41 13.87
CA ARG A 47 -19.38 0.07 14.91
C ARG A 47 -20.14 1.30 14.43
N VAL A 48 -21.46 1.25 14.49
CA VAL A 48 -22.36 2.38 14.20
C VAL A 48 -22.99 2.86 15.50
N VAL A 49 -22.72 4.12 15.88
CA VAL A 49 -23.30 4.74 17.08
C VAL A 49 -24.35 5.77 16.66
N VAL A 50 -25.55 5.67 17.22
CA VAL A 50 -26.64 6.63 16.98
C VAL A 50 -27.07 7.23 18.31
N GLU A 51 -27.01 8.55 18.43
CA GLU A 51 -27.16 9.24 19.73
C GLU A 51 -28.62 9.52 20.12
N LEU A 52 -29.60 9.37 19.21
CA LEU A 52 -30.96 9.88 19.43
C LEU A 52 -32.14 8.94 19.09
N MET A 53 -31.93 7.76 18.49
CA MET A 53 -33.00 6.77 18.20
C MET A 53 -32.49 5.33 18.02
N ASN A 54 -33.39 4.35 18.15
CA ASN A 54 -33.14 2.93 17.82
C ASN A 54 -33.06 2.77 16.29
N LEU A 55 -31.88 2.51 15.75
CA LEU A 55 -31.67 2.20 14.34
C LEU A 55 -31.43 0.70 14.19
N THR A 56 -32.19 0.03 13.32
CA THR A 56 -31.97 -1.38 12.97
C THR A 56 -31.20 -1.45 11.67
N VAL A 57 -29.99 -2.00 11.70
CA VAL A 57 -29.23 -2.30 10.48
C VAL A 57 -29.85 -3.57 9.87
N SER A 58 -30.53 -3.43 8.73
CA SER A 58 -31.31 -4.53 8.13
C SER A 58 -30.49 -5.43 7.22
N LYS A 59 -29.35 -4.96 6.69
CA LYS A 59 -28.53 -5.72 5.74
C LYS A 59 -27.09 -5.19 5.69
N TRP A 60 -26.12 -6.10 5.80
CA TRP A 60 -24.73 -5.86 5.40
C TRP A 60 -24.55 -6.43 4.00
N THR A 61 -23.87 -5.68 3.12
CA THR A 61 -23.37 -6.22 1.84
C THR A 61 -21.87 -5.95 1.81
N GLU A 62 -21.08 -7.00 2.01
CA GLU A 62 -19.64 -6.94 1.83
C GLU A 62 -19.36 -6.86 0.33
N TYR A 63 -18.65 -5.82 -0.10
CA TYR A 63 -18.01 -5.83 -1.41
C TYR A 63 -16.64 -6.48 -1.21
N LEU A 64 -16.53 -7.73 -1.68
CA LEU A 64 -15.27 -8.46 -1.79
C LEU A 64 -14.35 -7.72 -2.79
N TYR A 65 -13.08 -7.57 -2.41
CA TYR A 65 -12.07 -6.91 -3.24
C TYR A 65 -11.86 -7.68 -4.53
N THR A 66 -12.45 -7.23 -5.63
CA THR A 66 -12.23 -7.85 -6.96
C THR A 66 -10.82 -7.65 -7.49
N TYR A 67 -9.88 -7.09 -6.72
CA TYR A 67 -8.53 -6.77 -7.21
C TYR A 67 -7.48 -7.28 -6.21
N PRO A 68 -6.33 -7.78 -6.68
CA PRO A 68 -5.21 -8.09 -5.83
C PRO A 68 -4.76 -6.86 -5.01
N TYR A 69 -4.51 -7.06 -3.72
CA TYR A 69 -3.80 -6.11 -2.87
C TYR A 69 -2.30 -6.43 -2.92
N VAL A 70 -1.48 -5.41 -3.19
CA VAL A 70 -0.04 -5.56 -3.46
C VAL A 70 0.73 -4.75 -2.42
N GLU A 71 1.56 -5.42 -1.64
CA GLU A 71 2.42 -4.79 -0.63
C GLU A 71 3.90 -4.99 -1.00
N LEU A 72 4.60 -3.90 -1.28
CA LEU A 72 6.05 -3.90 -1.53
C LEU A 72 6.80 -4.07 -0.20
N LYS A 73 7.83 -4.93 -0.17
CA LYS A 73 8.53 -5.29 1.07
C LYS A 73 9.98 -4.79 1.10
N TYR A 74 10.77 -5.10 0.09
CA TYR A 74 12.19 -4.77 0.01
C TYR A 74 12.60 -4.48 -1.44
N PRO A 75 13.50 -3.52 -1.68
CA PRO A 75 14.06 -2.57 -0.71
C PRO A 75 13.01 -1.59 -0.17
N PRO A 76 13.00 -1.21 1.12
CA PRO A 76 12.03 -0.23 1.64
C PRO A 76 12.11 1.10 0.89
N ASP A 77 11.00 1.83 0.86
CA ASP A 77 10.96 3.13 0.19
C ASP A 77 12.00 4.11 0.77
N ASN A 78 12.68 4.83 -0.13
CA ASN A 78 13.78 5.76 0.13
C ASN A 78 14.98 5.14 0.88
N SER A 79 15.22 3.85 0.71
CA SER A 79 16.37 3.16 1.32
C SER A 79 17.68 3.37 0.54
N TYR A 80 18.80 3.29 1.27
CA TYR A 80 20.15 3.28 0.72
C TYR A 80 20.75 1.89 0.87
N LEU A 81 21.29 1.35 -0.22
CA LEU A 81 22.03 0.10 -0.23
C LEU A 81 23.48 0.37 -0.62
N ASN A 82 24.41 -0.15 0.19
CA ASN A 82 25.84 -0.08 -0.06
C ASN A 82 26.37 -1.20 -0.98
N SER A 83 25.45 -1.96 -1.58
CA SER A 83 25.73 -3.03 -2.52
C SER A 83 24.66 -3.02 -3.60
N GLY A 84 25.11 -3.06 -4.85
CA GLY A 84 24.28 -3.24 -6.03
C GLY A 84 23.99 -4.70 -6.39
N THR A 85 24.50 -5.66 -5.62
CA THR A 85 24.48 -7.08 -6.00
C THR A 85 23.33 -7.84 -5.33
N ASP A 86 22.64 -8.67 -6.12
CA ASP A 86 21.59 -9.60 -5.65
C ASP A 86 20.48 -8.92 -4.82
N ILE A 87 20.05 -7.75 -5.27
CA ILE A 87 18.99 -6.98 -4.61
C ILE A 87 17.65 -7.66 -4.89
N TRP A 88 16.96 -8.07 -3.83
CA TRP A 88 15.72 -8.83 -3.92
C TRP A 88 14.48 -7.93 -3.87
N PHE A 89 14.08 -7.41 -5.01
CA PHE A 89 12.83 -6.65 -5.16
C PHE A 89 11.65 -7.58 -4.90
N ASN A 90 11.05 -7.50 -3.70
CA ASN A 90 10.05 -8.45 -3.26
C ASN A 90 8.75 -7.77 -2.79
N LEU A 91 7.69 -8.57 -2.81
CA LEU A 91 6.33 -8.18 -2.47
C LEU A 91 5.60 -9.32 -1.76
N THR A 92 4.50 -8.98 -1.11
CA THR A 92 3.42 -9.92 -0.77
C THR A 92 2.14 -9.49 -1.48
N VAL A 93 1.31 -10.46 -1.85
CA VAL A 93 0.02 -10.21 -2.51
C VAL A 93 -1.09 -10.89 -1.73
N VAL A 94 -2.22 -10.20 -1.56
CA VAL A 94 -3.45 -10.76 -1.03
C VAL A 94 -4.56 -10.66 -2.08
N SER A 95 -5.25 -11.76 -2.36
CA SER A 95 -6.43 -11.76 -3.24
C SER A 95 -7.44 -12.82 -2.79
N ASP A 96 -8.71 -12.62 -3.12
CA ASP A 96 -9.81 -13.56 -2.92
C ASP A 96 -10.02 -14.49 -4.13
N THR A 97 -9.33 -14.23 -5.24
CA THR A 97 -9.28 -15.08 -6.44
C THR A 97 -7.89 -15.67 -6.64
N ASP A 98 -7.77 -16.66 -7.54
CA ASP A 98 -6.45 -17.24 -7.81
C ASP A 98 -5.58 -16.22 -8.55
N LEU A 99 -4.35 -16.07 -8.08
CA LEU A 99 -3.37 -15.19 -8.71
C LEU A 99 -2.74 -15.84 -9.95
N VAL A 100 -2.35 -15.01 -10.92
CA VAL A 100 -1.68 -15.46 -12.15
C VAL A 100 -0.20 -15.12 -12.11
N ASN A 101 0.13 -13.83 -12.02
CA ASN A 101 1.51 -13.37 -12.06
C ASN A 101 1.65 -11.95 -11.50
N ALA A 102 2.90 -11.57 -11.22
CA ALA A 102 3.29 -10.21 -10.91
C ALA A 102 4.46 -9.79 -11.80
N THR A 103 4.39 -8.58 -12.34
CA THR A 103 5.44 -7.99 -13.17
C THR A 103 6.12 -6.87 -12.39
N LEU A 104 7.43 -7.00 -12.19
CA LEU A 104 8.28 -5.92 -11.69
C LEU A 104 8.40 -4.86 -12.77
N TRP A 105 8.10 -3.61 -12.42
CA TRP A 105 8.36 -2.42 -13.22
C TRP A 105 9.36 -1.52 -12.50
N GLY A 106 10.15 -0.78 -13.28
CA GLY A 106 11.04 0.22 -12.73
C GLY A 106 11.84 0.95 -13.79
N ASN A 107 12.63 1.92 -13.37
CA ASN A 107 13.54 2.67 -14.24
C ASN A 107 14.95 2.05 -14.32
N PHE A 108 15.08 0.73 -14.14
CA PHE A 108 16.37 0.02 -14.10
C PHE A 108 17.24 0.20 -15.36
N SER A 109 16.62 0.47 -16.52
CA SER A 109 17.28 0.74 -17.80
C SER A 109 17.37 2.23 -18.16
N GLY A 110 17.03 3.12 -17.23
CA GLY A 110 16.96 4.58 -17.42
C GLY A 110 15.58 5.12 -17.77
N THR A 111 14.59 4.27 -18.08
CA THR A 111 13.19 4.66 -18.30
C THR A 111 12.25 3.71 -17.57
N TRP A 112 11.09 4.19 -17.13
CA TRP A 112 10.08 3.33 -16.48
C TRP A 112 9.51 2.30 -17.46
N VAL A 113 9.89 1.04 -17.28
CA VAL A 113 9.47 -0.09 -18.12
C VAL A 113 9.29 -1.36 -17.30
N GLU A 114 8.59 -2.34 -17.86
CA GLU A 114 8.56 -3.69 -17.34
C GLU A 114 9.97 -4.30 -17.32
N ASN A 115 10.26 -5.08 -16.29
CA ASN A 115 11.54 -5.75 -16.13
C ASN A 115 11.37 -7.28 -16.19
N GLN A 116 10.59 -7.85 -15.28
CA GLN A 116 10.44 -9.31 -15.20
C GLN A 116 9.08 -9.70 -14.59
N THR A 117 8.46 -10.72 -15.16
CA THR A 117 7.22 -11.33 -14.65
C THR A 117 7.51 -12.63 -13.92
N ILE A 118 6.92 -12.82 -12.74
CA ILE A 118 7.05 -14.01 -11.90
C ILE A 118 5.68 -14.59 -11.55
N PRO A 119 5.55 -15.91 -11.34
CA PRO A 119 4.37 -16.46 -10.71
C PRO A 119 4.25 -15.93 -9.28
N VAL A 120 3.02 -15.78 -8.80
CA VAL A 120 2.77 -15.35 -7.42
C VAL A 120 1.78 -16.25 -6.69
N THR A 121 2.05 -16.45 -5.42
CA THR A 121 1.24 -17.19 -4.45
C THR A 121 0.72 -16.24 -3.40
N ASN A 122 -0.58 -16.38 -3.08
CA ASN A 122 -1.26 -15.57 -2.09
C ASN A 122 -0.54 -15.63 -0.72
N ASN A 123 -0.44 -14.51 -0.02
CA ASN A 123 0.19 -14.37 1.31
C ASN A 123 1.63 -14.91 1.40
N THR A 124 2.39 -14.92 0.31
CA THR A 124 3.78 -15.39 0.29
C THR A 124 4.71 -14.27 -0.17
N GLU A 125 5.89 -14.14 0.44
CA GLU A 125 6.93 -13.23 -0.06
C GLU A 125 7.61 -13.82 -1.30
N MET A 126 7.60 -13.08 -2.39
CA MET A 126 8.23 -13.46 -3.66
C MET A 126 8.84 -12.23 -4.30
N GLY A 127 9.75 -12.41 -5.25
CA GLY A 127 10.40 -11.27 -5.85
C GLY A 127 11.41 -11.61 -6.94
N VAL A 128 11.96 -10.57 -7.54
CA VAL A 128 12.99 -10.63 -8.57
C VAL A 128 14.32 -10.18 -7.98
N ARG A 129 15.42 -10.83 -8.37
CA ARG A 129 16.77 -10.49 -7.94
C ARG A 129 17.50 -9.78 -9.07
N LEU A 130 17.98 -8.56 -8.82
CA LEU A 130 18.69 -7.74 -9.81
C LEU A 130 20.09 -7.36 -9.32
N ASN A 131 21.00 -7.19 -10.27
CA ASN A 131 22.28 -6.54 -10.06
C ASN A 131 22.22 -5.14 -10.69
N LEU A 132 22.48 -4.10 -9.90
CA LEU A 132 22.36 -2.70 -10.28
C LEU A 132 23.70 -1.98 -10.03
N SER A 133 23.98 -0.97 -10.84
CA SER A 133 25.07 -0.01 -10.56
C SER A 133 24.60 1.11 -9.65
N ASP A 134 25.52 1.92 -9.14
CA ASP A 134 25.20 3.13 -8.37
C ASP A 134 24.17 4.00 -9.12
N GLY A 135 23.15 4.45 -8.41
CA GLY A 135 22.03 5.18 -9.00
C GLY A 135 20.78 5.19 -8.14
N THR A 136 19.75 5.90 -8.61
CA THR A 136 18.44 6.00 -7.96
C THR A 136 17.41 5.29 -8.81
N TYR A 137 16.79 4.25 -8.24
CA TYR A 137 15.81 3.42 -8.93
C TYR A 137 14.45 3.54 -8.28
N VAL A 138 13.44 3.77 -9.11
CA VAL A 138 12.03 3.74 -8.75
C VAL A 138 11.47 2.41 -9.25
N TRP A 139 10.64 1.75 -8.45
CA TRP A 139 10.09 0.44 -8.78
C TRP A 139 8.69 0.22 -8.18
N ASN A 140 7.93 -0.70 -8.79
CA ASN A 140 6.61 -1.14 -8.34
C ASN A 140 6.30 -2.53 -8.97
N TYR A 141 5.23 -3.17 -8.52
CA TYR A 141 4.69 -4.38 -9.12
C TYR A 141 3.27 -4.16 -9.64
N LEU A 142 3.00 -4.71 -10.83
CA LEU A 142 1.66 -4.90 -11.37
C LEU A 142 1.28 -6.37 -11.24
N VAL A 143 0.18 -6.67 -10.57
CA VAL A 143 -0.25 -8.05 -10.28
C VAL A 143 -1.57 -8.35 -10.97
N PHE A 144 -1.70 -9.55 -11.54
CA PHE A 144 -2.90 -10.04 -12.21
C PHE A 144 -3.50 -11.25 -11.48
N ASP A 145 -4.82 -11.29 -11.38
CA ASP A 145 -5.58 -12.47 -11.00
C ASP A 145 -6.12 -13.25 -12.21
N ASN A 146 -6.73 -14.41 -11.95
CA ASN A 146 -7.29 -15.29 -12.97
C ASN A 146 -8.64 -14.80 -13.53
N SER A 147 -9.19 -13.75 -12.93
CA SER A 147 -10.45 -13.10 -13.29
C SER A 147 -10.23 -11.86 -14.16
N SER A 148 -8.99 -11.67 -14.65
CA SER A 148 -8.55 -10.53 -15.47
C SER A 148 -8.57 -9.19 -14.75
N HIS A 149 -8.57 -9.18 -13.42
CA HIS A 149 -8.33 -7.98 -12.63
C HIS A 149 -6.84 -7.83 -12.37
N SER A 150 -6.42 -6.58 -12.26
CA SER A 150 -5.03 -6.24 -11.99
C SER A 150 -4.91 -5.03 -11.11
N ASN A 151 -3.89 -4.99 -10.27
CA ASN A 151 -3.61 -3.84 -9.43
C ASN A 151 -2.11 -3.57 -9.30
N TRP A 152 -1.78 -2.30 -9.12
CA TRP A 152 -0.46 -1.85 -8.70
C TRP A 152 -0.36 -1.87 -7.18
N ALA A 153 0.85 -1.84 -6.63
CA ALA A 153 0.98 -1.33 -5.25
C ALA A 153 0.66 0.18 -5.24
N ASP A 154 0.11 0.65 -4.12
CA ASP A 154 -0.45 2.01 -3.99
C ASP A 154 0.57 3.13 -4.31
N TYR A 155 1.85 2.86 -4.04
CA TYR A 155 2.94 3.82 -4.26
C TYR A 155 4.16 3.12 -4.88
N ASN A 156 4.91 3.88 -5.68
CA ASN A 156 6.21 3.44 -6.15
C ASN A 156 7.24 3.58 -5.03
N PHE A 157 8.10 2.58 -4.86
CA PHE A 157 9.23 2.65 -3.94
C PHE A 157 10.49 3.16 -4.64
N THR A 158 11.34 3.86 -3.91
CA THR A 158 12.64 4.34 -4.36
C THR A 158 13.77 3.66 -3.60
N VAL A 159 14.81 3.22 -4.31
CA VAL A 159 16.05 2.71 -3.72
C VAL A 159 17.26 3.42 -4.32
N ILE A 160 18.23 3.73 -3.47
CA ILE A 160 19.47 4.39 -3.86
C ILE A 160 20.62 3.41 -3.64
N ILE A 161 21.37 3.13 -4.71
CA ILE A 161 22.57 2.30 -4.66
C ILE A 161 23.78 3.23 -4.63
N ASP A 162 24.59 3.11 -3.59
CA ASP A 162 25.83 3.85 -3.42
C ASP A 162 26.92 2.92 -2.87
N THR A 163 27.79 2.46 -3.75
CA THR A 163 28.91 1.56 -3.40
C THR A 163 30.21 2.33 -3.13
N THR A 164 30.18 3.67 -3.21
CA THR A 164 31.36 4.51 -3.08
C THR A 164 31.67 4.78 -1.61
N PHE A 165 32.78 4.22 -1.12
CA PHE A 165 33.25 4.51 0.24
C PHE A 165 33.75 5.96 0.37
N PRO A 166 33.50 6.62 1.50
CA PRO A 166 34.07 7.94 1.76
C PRO A 166 35.60 7.86 1.77
N PHE A 167 36.25 8.75 1.03
CA PHE A 167 37.70 8.90 1.04
C PHE A 167 38.10 10.04 1.96
N TYR A 168 39.07 9.79 2.86
CA TYR A 168 39.62 10.82 3.75
C TYR A 168 41.12 10.97 3.53
N GLU A 169 41.54 12.15 3.05
CA GLU A 169 42.95 12.52 2.97
C GLU A 169 43.42 13.12 4.29
N MET A 170 44.28 12.40 5.01
CA MET A 170 45.05 12.98 6.10
C MET A 170 46.16 13.85 5.51
N LEU A 171 45.97 15.17 5.46
CA LEU A 171 47.06 16.10 5.20
C LEU A 171 48.09 15.96 6.33
N GLN A 172 49.21 15.29 6.05
CA GLN A 172 50.37 15.35 6.93
C GLN A 172 50.88 16.79 6.92
N ASN A 173 50.74 17.47 8.05
CA ASN A 173 51.39 18.75 8.29
C ASN A 173 52.91 18.56 8.17
N LEU A 174 53.48 18.84 7.01
CA LEU A 174 54.92 19.00 6.83
C LEU A 174 55.35 20.29 7.53
N GLN A 175 55.52 20.23 8.85
CA GLN A 175 56.36 21.19 9.55
C GLN A 175 57.83 20.81 9.29
N THR A 176 58.42 21.35 8.22
CA THR A 176 59.87 21.41 8.13
C THR A 176 60.38 22.36 9.22
N PRO A 177 61.34 21.97 10.07
CA PRO A 177 61.92 22.88 11.06
C PRO A 177 62.64 24.02 10.33
N LEU A 178 62.33 25.27 10.69
CA LEU A 178 63.15 26.41 10.32
C LEU A 178 64.53 26.26 10.96
N ARG A 179 65.57 26.32 10.14
CA ARG A 179 66.98 26.25 10.55
C ARG A 179 67.53 27.64 10.84
#